data_AF-A0A5J4Q026-F1
#
_entry.id   AF-A0A5J4Q026-F1
#
_cell.length_a   1.000
_cell.length_b   1.000
_cell.length_c   1.000
_cell.angle_alpha   90.00
_cell.angle_beta   90.00
_cell.angle_gamma   90.00
#
_symmetry.space_group_name_H-M   'P 1'
#
loop_
_entity.id
_entity.type
_entity.pdbx_description
1 polymer ?
#
loop_
_entity_poly.entity_id
_entity_poly.type
_entity_poly.pdbx_seq_one_letter_code
_entity_poly.pdbx_strand_id
1 'polypeptide(L)'
;KNLFFAGQVNGTTGYEEAAGQGIIAGINAHINGYGGTPFTLARNEAYIGVLIDDLVTKGVDEPYRMFTSRAEYRILLRQDDADMRLTERAYNLGLAKKDRYSLLKEKRKTIEDIVNFAKNYSVKPECVNTFLEQYGTAPIKHGCKLIDIINRPQITIRNIAEHIPEFKTELNKVEENRKEEITEAVEILIKYQGYINREKTIAEKLTRLENIIIKDKFDYNHIQSLSTEARQKLIKINPETIAQASRIPGISPNDINVLLVLSGR
;
A
#
# COMPACT_ATOMS: atom_id res chain seq x y z
N LYS A 1 -18.59 14.06 -20.18
CA LYS A 1 -18.67 14.88 -18.94
C LYS A 1 -20.01 14.54 -18.28
N ASN A 2 -20.05 14.10 -17.02
CA ASN A 2 -21.24 13.57 -16.31
C ASN A 2 -21.65 12.11 -16.61
N LEU A 3 -20.85 11.35 -17.35
CA LEU A 3 -21.08 9.92 -17.58
C LEU A 3 -19.94 9.13 -16.92
N PHE A 4 -20.29 8.15 -16.09
CA PHE A 4 -19.35 7.28 -15.39
C PHE A 4 -19.75 5.83 -15.62
N PHE A 5 -18.77 4.99 -15.94
CA PHE A 5 -18.97 3.55 -16.10
C PHE A 5 -18.27 2.80 -14.97
N ALA A 6 -18.90 1.74 -14.48
CA ALA A 6 -18.36 0.87 -13.44
C ALA A 6 -18.87 -0.57 -13.59
N GLY A 7 -18.02 -1.53 -13.26
CA GLY A 7 -18.36 -2.95 -13.29
C GLY A 7 -18.23 -3.56 -14.68
N GLN A 8 -19.08 -4.52 -14.99
CA GLN A 8 -18.91 -5.39 -16.17
C GLN A 8 -18.86 -4.62 -17.50
N VAL A 9 -19.50 -3.45 -17.58
CA VAL A 9 -19.42 -2.58 -18.77
C VAL A 9 -17.99 -2.10 -19.07
N ASN A 10 -17.12 -2.04 -18.07
CA ASN A 10 -15.69 -1.73 -18.23
C ASN A 10 -14.84 -2.99 -18.50
N GLY A 11 -15.48 -4.14 -18.75
CA GLY A 11 -14.81 -5.40 -19.06
C GLY A 11 -14.25 -6.14 -17.86
N THR A 12 -14.81 -5.99 -16.66
CA THR A 12 -14.51 -6.84 -15.48
C THR A 12 -15.56 -7.94 -15.29
N THR A 13 -15.27 -9.01 -14.55
CA THR A 13 -16.26 -10.09 -14.29
C THR A 13 -16.60 -10.39 -12.83
N GLY A 14 -15.80 -9.95 -11.85
CA GLY A 14 -16.06 -10.23 -10.45
C GLY A 14 -16.89 -9.14 -9.75
N TYR A 15 -17.56 -9.55 -8.67
CA TYR A 15 -18.40 -8.64 -7.88
C TYR A 15 -17.55 -7.60 -7.15
N GLU A 16 -16.39 -8.00 -6.67
CA GLU A 16 -15.43 -7.17 -5.96
C GLU A 16 -14.84 -6.09 -6.87
N GLU A 17 -14.47 -6.44 -8.11
CA GLU A 17 -14.01 -5.47 -9.11
C GLU A 17 -15.11 -4.49 -9.48
N ALA A 18 -16.35 -4.97 -9.63
CA ALA A 18 -17.48 -4.12 -9.95
C ALA A 18 -17.81 -3.15 -8.79
N ALA A 19 -17.83 -3.63 -7.55
CA ALA A 19 -18.04 -2.82 -6.37
C ALA A 19 -16.91 -1.79 -6.17
N GLY A 20 -15.66 -2.19 -6.37
CA GLY A 20 -14.48 -1.32 -6.28
C GLY A 20 -14.50 -0.19 -7.31
N GLN A 21 -14.97 -0.46 -8.53
CA GLN A 21 -15.20 0.60 -9.52
C GLN A 21 -16.41 1.46 -9.15
N GLY A 22 -17.50 0.83 -8.71
CA GLY A 22 -18.75 1.49 -8.37
C GLY A 22 -18.59 2.54 -7.27
N ILE A 23 -17.83 2.24 -6.22
CA ILE A 23 -17.57 3.21 -5.14
C ILE A 23 -16.80 4.43 -5.66
N ILE A 24 -15.78 4.24 -6.52
CA ILE A 24 -15.00 5.35 -7.09
C ILE A 24 -15.84 6.18 -8.05
N ALA A 25 -16.62 5.53 -8.92
CA ALA A 25 -17.54 6.20 -9.84
C ALA A 25 -18.60 7.00 -9.09
N GLY A 26 -19.19 6.45 -8.02
CA GLY A 26 -20.20 7.13 -7.20
C GLY A 26 -19.65 8.36 -6.48
N ILE A 27 -18.46 8.23 -5.86
CA ILE A 27 -17.76 9.37 -5.24
C ILE A 27 -17.54 10.48 -6.26
N ASN A 28 -17.01 10.15 -7.43
CA ASN A 28 -16.70 11.14 -8.45
C ASN A 28 -17.94 11.71 -9.14
N ALA A 29 -19.03 10.96 -9.23
CA ALA A 29 -20.31 11.47 -9.71
C ALA A 29 -20.85 12.56 -8.76
N HIS A 30 -20.77 12.33 -7.44
CA HIS A 30 -21.11 13.34 -6.45
C HIS A 30 -20.20 14.57 -6.57
N ILE A 31 -18.88 14.39 -6.56
CA ILE A 31 -17.91 15.51 -6.68
C ILE A 31 -18.15 16.32 -7.97
N ASN A 32 -18.43 15.65 -9.08
CA ASN A 32 -18.70 16.33 -10.36
C ASN A 32 -19.99 17.17 -10.33
N GLY A 33 -20.99 16.79 -9.52
CA GLY A 33 -22.24 17.55 -9.35
C GLY A 33 -22.14 18.73 -8.38
N TYR A 34 -21.28 18.63 -7.36
CA TYR A 34 -21.17 19.62 -6.27
C TYR A 34 -19.88 20.44 -6.30
N GLY A 35 -18.97 20.15 -7.24
CA GLY A 35 -17.64 20.75 -7.31
C GLY A 35 -16.64 20.05 -6.38
N GLY A 36 -15.35 20.22 -6.68
CA GLY A 36 -14.23 19.63 -5.96
C GLY A 36 -13.23 18.94 -6.89
N THR A 37 -12.20 18.34 -6.29
CA THR A 37 -11.17 17.60 -7.01
C THR A 37 -11.58 16.13 -7.14
N PRO A 38 -11.52 15.53 -8.34
CA PRO A 38 -11.77 14.11 -8.53
C PRO A 38 -10.94 13.26 -7.57
N PHE A 39 -11.59 12.26 -6.99
CA PHE A 39 -10.97 11.28 -6.12
C PHE A 39 -10.42 10.11 -6.93
N THR A 40 -9.13 9.85 -6.81
CA THR A 40 -8.45 8.70 -7.38
C THR A 40 -7.67 7.96 -6.30
N LEU A 41 -7.52 6.64 -6.45
CA LEU A 41 -6.64 5.83 -5.61
C LEU A 41 -5.40 5.49 -6.43
N ALA A 42 -4.22 5.78 -5.89
CA ALA A 42 -2.97 5.37 -6.51
C ALA A 42 -2.74 3.87 -6.33
N ARG A 43 -1.89 3.31 -7.20
CA ARG A 43 -1.59 1.86 -7.20
C ARG A 43 -0.91 1.39 -5.92
N ASN A 44 -0.13 2.24 -5.26
CA ASN A 44 0.54 1.95 -3.99
C ASN A 44 -0.37 2.15 -2.76
N GLU A 45 -1.60 2.64 -2.95
CA GLU A 45 -2.53 2.88 -1.84
C GLU A 45 -3.59 1.79 -1.73
N ALA A 46 -4.06 1.22 -2.85
CA ALA A 46 -5.10 0.20 -2.85
C ALA A 46 -5.11 -0.66 -4.13
N TYR A 47 -5.56 -1.90 -3.99
CA TYR A 47 -5.87 -2.77 -5.14
C TYR A 47 -6.93 -2.18 -6.08
N ILE A 48 -7.86 -1.35 -5.58
CA ILE A 48 -8.81 -0.61 -6.43
C ILE A 48 -8.07 0.36 -7.36
N GLY A 49 -7.01 1.00 -6.90
CA GLY A 49 -6.16 1.86 -7.73
C GLY A 49 -5.43 1.06 -8.81
N VAL A 50 -4.90 -0.13 -8.45
CA VAL A 50 -4.30 -1.08 -9.40
C VAL A 50 -5.30 -1.51 -10.48
N LEU A 51 -6.52 -1.90 -10.08
CA LEU A 51 -7.60 -2.29 -10.98
C LEU A 51 -7.91 -1.20 -12.00
N ILE A 52 -8.22 0.01 -11.53
CA ILE A 52 -8.65 1.11 -12.39
C ILE A 52 -7.51 1.54 -13.32
N ASP A 53 -6.29 1.64 -12.81
CA ASP A 53 -5.12 1.99 -13.64
C ASP A 53 -4.86 0.94 -14.72
N ASP A 54 -4.95 -0.36 -14.39
CA ASP A 54 -4.81 -1.43 -15.38
C ASP A 54 -5.89 -1.34 -16.47
N LEU A 55 -7.15 -1.15 -16.10
CA LEU A 55 -8.26 -1.05 -17.06
C LEU A 55 -8.09 0.13 -18.02
N VAL A 56 -7.72 1.30 -17.49
CA VAL A 56 -7.58 2.54 -18.29
C VAL A 56 -6.31 2.52 -19.13
N THR A 57 -5.21 1.94 -18.62
CA THR A 57 -3.90 2.00 -19.28
C THR A 57 -3.68 0.87 -20.27
N LYS A 58 -4.08 -0.36 -19.91
CA LYS A 58 -3.83 -1.56 -20.72
C LYS A 58 -5.03 -1.93 -21.60
N GLY A 59 -6.23 -1.48 -21.24
CA GLY A 59 -7.45 -2.01 -21.83
C GLY A 59 -7.66 -3.47 -21.46
N VAL A 60 -8.70 -4.08 -22.04
CA VAL A 60 -9.10 -5.46 -21.76
C VAL A 60 -9.57 -6.13 -23.05
N ASP A 61 -8.84 -7.14 -23.52
CA ASP A 61 -9.26 -8.01 -24.63
C ASP A 61 -10.12 -9.17 -24.12
N GLU A 62 -9.85 -9.60 -22.89
CA GLU A 62 -10.62 -10.60 -22.14
C GLU A 62 -11.10 -10.00 -20.81
N PRO A 63 -12.17 -10.52 -20.21
CA PRO A 63 -12.70 -9.94 -18.99
C PRO A 63 -11.68 -9.95 -17.85
N TYR A 64 -11.37 -8.75 -17.35
CA TYR A 64 -10.35 -8.54 -16.34
C TYR A 64 -10.76 -9.14 -14.99
N ARG A 65 -9.78 -9.77 -14.33
CA ARG A 65 -9.86 -10.29 -12.97
C ARG A 65 -8.66 -9.82 -12.15
N MET A 66 -8.94 -9.28 -10.97
CA MET A 66 -7.92 -8.87 -10.02
C MET A 66 -7.28 -10.10 -9.40
N PHE A 67 -5.96 -10.20 -9.57
CA PHE A 67 -5.13 -11.09 -8.79
C PHE A 67 -4.10 -10.26 -8.03
N THR A 68 -3.77 -10.70 -6.82
CA THR A 68 -2.74 -10.05 -5.99
C THR A 68 -1.39 -9.97 -6.71
N SER A 69 -1.14 -10.90 -7.64
CA SER A 69 0.06 -10.92 -8.48
C SER A 69 0.27 -9.66 -9.33
N ARG A 70 -0.80 -8.91 -9.61
CA ARG A 70 -0.76 -7.69 -10.44
C ARG A 70 -0.33 -6.43 -9.68
N ALA A 71 -0.33 -6.46 -8.35
CA ALA A 71 0.22 -5.37 -7.56
C ALA A 71 1.72 -5.55 -7.35
N GLU A 72 2.45 -4.45 -7.56
CA GLU A 72 3.89 -4.34 -7.32
C GLU A 72 4.20 -4.17 -5.83
N TYR A 73 3.24 -3.62 -5.05
CA TYR A 73 3.40 -3.28 -3.64
C TYR A 73 2.59 -4.18 -2.71
N ARG A 74 2.78 -5.50 -2.80
CA ARG A 74 1.95 -6.46 -2.06
C ARG A 74 2.17 -6.40 -0.54
N ILE A 75 3.36 -6.00 -0.08
CA ILE A 75 3.66 -5.88 1.35
C ILE A 75 3.02 -4.62 1.91
N LEU A 76 2.81 -3.57 1.11
CA LEU A 76 2.06 -2.38 1.52
C LEU A 76 0.54 -2.55 1.41
N LEU A 77 0.07 -3.38 0.49
CA LEU A 77 -1.35 -3.55 0.17
C LEU A 77 -1.93 -4.83 0.80
N ARG A 78 -1.82 -4.96 2.12
CA ARG A 78 -2.28 -6.17 2.80
C ARG A 78 -3.75 -6.09 3.18
N GLN A 79 -4.37 -7.24 3.38
CA GLN A 79 -5.76 -7.28 3.82
C GLN A 79 -5.92 -6.70 5.24
N ASP A 80 -4.94 -6.91 6.12
CA ASP A 80 -4.96 -6.52 7.54
C ASP A 80 -4.82 -5.01 7.77
N ASP A 81 -4.34 -4.25 6.77
CA ASP A 81 -4.06 -2.81 6.88
C ASP A 81 -4.90 -1.94 5.94
N ALA A 82 -5.93 -2.50 5.30
CA ALA A 82 -6.82 -1.74 4.42
C ALA A 82 -7.51 -0.56 5.13
N ASP A 83 -7.90 -0.76 6.39
CA ASP A 83 -8.46 0.28 7.24
C ASP A 83 -7.43 1.38 7.53
N MET A 84 -6.19 0.99 7.84
CA MET A 84 -5.06 1.88 8.11
C MET A 84 -4.73 2.78 6.91
N ARG A 85 -4.91 2.25 5.69
CA ARG A 85 -4.68 2.97 4.43
C ARG A 85 -5.86 3.86 4.02
N LEU A 86 -7.10 3.39 4.17
CA LEU A 86 -8.25 4.01 3.47
C LEU A 86 -9.28 4.69 4.36
N THR A 87 -9.32 4.41 5.67
CA THR A 87 -10.37 4.94 6.55
C THR A 87 -10.30 6.46 6.69
N GLU A 88 -9.10 7.02 6.80
CA GLU A 88 -8.89 8.47 6.89
C GLU A 88 -9.35 9.18 5.62
N ARG A 89 -9.07 8.60 4.45
CA ARG A 89 -9.55 9.13 3.16
C ARG A 89 -11.08 9.08 3.07
N ALA A 90 -11.69 7.97 3.47
CA ALA A 90 -13.14 7.83 3.50
C ALA A 90 -13.80 8.82 4.48
N TYR A 91 -13.16 9.11 5.61
CA TYR A 91 -13.64 10.12 6.57
C TYR A 91 -13.59 11.53 5.97
N ASN A 92 -12.49 11.90 5.30
CA ASN A 92 -12.35 13.19 4.64
C ASN A 92 -13.36 13.39 3.48
N LEU A 93 -13.81 12.30 2.87
CA LEU A 93 -14.90 12.29 1.87
C LEU A 93 -16.31 12.30 2.48
N GLY A 94 -16.45 12.21 3.80
CA GLY A 94 -17.75 12.10 4.49
C GLY A 94 -18.41 10.72 4.42
N LEU A 95 -17.72 9.69 3.93
CA LEU A 95 -18.24 8.32 3.81
C LEU A 95 -18.08 7.51 5.11
N ALA A 96 -16.99 7.74 5.84
CA ALA A 96 -16.77 7.11 7.14
C ALA A 96 -17.29 8.00 8.27
N LYS A 97 -17.99 7.41 9.23
CA LYS A 97 -18.44 8.10 10.45
C LYS A 97 -17.26 8.45 11.36
N LYS A 98 -17.44 9.46 12.21
CA LYS A 98 -16.45 9.89 13.21
C LYS A 98 -15.98 8.75 14.11
N ASP A 99 -16.88 7.88 14.57
CA ASP A 99 -16.52 6.77 15.46
C ASP A 99 -15.55 5.79 14.79
N ARG A 100 -15.76 5.48 13.50
CA ARG A 100 -14.83 4.64 12.73
C ARG A 100 -13.46 5.30 12.60
N TYR A 101 -13.41 6.61 12.38
CA TYR A 101 -12.14 7.34 12.33
C TYR A 101 -11.45 7.43 13.70
N SER A 102 -12.20 7.53 14.80
CA SER A 102 -11.66 7.46 16.15
C SER A 102 -11.03 6.10 16.44
N LEU A 103 -11.70 5.00 16.09
CA LEU A 103 -11.18 3.63 16.23
C LEU A 103 -9.87 3.42 15.43
N LEU A 104 -9.77 4.02 14.23
CA LEU A 104 -8.53 4.03 13.46
C LEU A 104 -7.40 4.75 14.20
N LYS A 105 -7.67 5.95 14.72
CA LYS A 105 -6.66 6.75 15.42
C LYS A 105 -6.17 6.05 16.69
N GLU A 106 -7.08 5.43 17.42
CA GLU A 106 -6.74 4.60 18.58
C GLU A 106 -5.87 3.41 18.17
N LYS A 107 -6.27 2.63 17.14
CA LYS A 107 -5.49 1.52 16.60
C LYS A 107 -4.07 1.96 16.25
N ARG A 108 -3.94 3.05 15.49
CA ARG A 108 -2.66 3.62 15.05
C ARG A 108 -1.77 3.95 16.24
N LYS A 109 -2.32 4.65 17.23
CA LYS A 109 -1.59 5.03 18.44
C LYS A 109 -1.17 3.81 19.26
N THR A 110 -2.07 2.88 19.51
CA THR A 110 -1.80 1.68 20.31
C THR A 110 -0.72 0.81 19.67
N ILE A 111 -0.78 0.61 18.35
CA ILE A 111 0.27 -0.08 17.60
C ILE A 111 1.61 0.64 17.76
N GLU A 112 1.63 1.96 17.60
CA GLU A 112 2.83 2.77 17.74
C GLU A 112 3.43 2.66 19.16
N ASP A 113 2.59 2.74 20.20
CA ASP A 113 3.00 2.62 21.60
C ASP A 113 3.63 1.25 21.88
N ILE A 114 3.02 0.14 21.43
CA ILE A 114 3.53 -1.22 21.62
C ILE A 114 4.85 -1.42 20.85
N VAL A 115 4.93 -0.95 19.59
CA VAL A 115 6.16 -1.03 18.80
C VAL A 115 7.27 -0.21 19.44
N ASN A 116 6.97 0.99 19.96
CA ASN A 116 7.93 1.83 20.64
C ASN A 116 8.39 1.21 21.97
N PHE A 117 7.49 0.56 22.71
CA PHE A 117 7.87 -0.24 23.88
C PHE A 117 8.90 -1.31 23.48
N ALA A 118 8.60 -2.13 22.47
CA ALA A 118 9.50 -3.19 22.02
C ALA A 118 10.87 -2.66 21.55
N LYS A 119 10.90 -1.49 20.90
CA LYS A 119 12.15 -0.82 20.47
C LYS A 119 13.01 -0.36 21.64
N ASN A 120 12.37 0.11 22.72
CA ASN A 120 13.06 0.77 23.82
C ASN A 120 13.36 -0.17 24.99
N TYR A 121 12.57 -1.23 25.18
CA TYR A 121 12.74 -2.19 26.26
C TYR A 121 14.01 -3.04 26.05
N SER A 122 14.89 -3.04 27.05
CA SER A 122 16.13 -3.81 27.05
C SER A 122 15.91 -5.15 27.73
N VAL A 123 16.27 -6.23 27.03
CA VAL A 123 16.19 -7.60 27.53
C VAL A 123 17.60 -8.08 27.91
N LYS A 124 17.73 -8.67 29.09
CA LYS A 124 18.98 -9.28 29.55
C LYS A 124 19.00 -10.79 29.31
N PRO A 125 20.17 -11.41 29.10
CA PRO A 125 20.28 -12.85 28.85
C PRO A 125 19.60 -13.71 29.93
N GLU A 126 19.75 -13.34 31.19
CA GLU A 126 19.22 -14.10 32.34
C GLU A 126 17.69 -14.14 32.36
N CYS A 127 17.05 -13.14 31.74
CA CYS A 127 15.61 -13.01 31.69
C CYS A 127 14.95 -13.75 30.53
N VAL A 128 15.71 -14.19 29.50
CA VAL A 128 15.10 -14.66 28.24
C VAL A 128 15.72 -15.92 27.67
N ASN A 129 16.97 -16.29 28.03
CA ASN A 129 17.66 -17.40 27.39
C ASN A 129 16.94 -18.74 27.58
N THR A 130 16.38 -19.02 28.76
CA THR A 130 15.58 -20.23 29.00
C THR A 130 14.38 -20.30 28.05
N PHE A 131 13.70 -19.17 27.81
CA PHE A 131 12.61 -19.08 26.85
C PHE A 131 13.10 -19.24 25.41
N LEU A 132 14.22 -18.61 25.05
CA LEU A 132 14.80 -18.74 23.70
C LEU A 132 15.13 -20.20 23.37
N GLU A 133 15.73 -20.92 24.30
CA GLU A 133 16.06 -22.34 24.15
C GLU A 133 14.80 -23.20 24.04
N GLN A 134 13.77 -22.93 24.86
CA GLN A 134 12.47 -23.63 24.79
C GLN A 134 11.80 -23.49 23.42
N TYR A 135 11.92 -22.33 22.78
CA TYR A 135 11.37 -22.06 21.44
C TYR A 135 12.35 -22.36 20.30
N GLY A 136 13.46 -23.05 20.59
CA GLY A 136 14.40 -23.52 19.57
C GLY A 136 15.19 -22.41 18.87
N THR A 137 15.42 -21.28 19.55
CA THR A 137 16.26 -20.18 19.03
C THR A 137 17.52 -20.01 19.87
N ALA A 138 18.60 -19.52 19.25
CA ALA A 138 19.89 -19.35 19.91
C ALA A 138 19.82 -18.35 21.10
N PRO A 139 20.47 -18.63 22.24
CA PRO A 139 20.54 -17.70 23.36
C PRO A 139 21.30 -16.41 22.98
N ILE A 140 21.03 -15.32 23.70
CA ILE A 140 21.79 -14.07 23.57
C ILE A 140 22.99 -14.05 24.54
N LYS A 141 24.10 -13.46 24.10
CA LYS A 141 25.34 -13.32 24.89
C LYS A 141 25.39 -12.01 25.71
N HIS A 142 24.77 -10.96 25.18
CA HIS A 142 24.70 -9.63 25.78
C HIS A 142 23.27 -9.13 25.70
N GLY A 143 22.91 -8.14 26.53
CA GLY A 143 21.59 -7.52 26.46
C GLY A 143 21.32 -6.89 25.10
N CYS A 144 20.07 -7.00 24.63
CA CYS A 144 19.60 -6.44 23.36
C CYS A 144 18.21 -5.81 23.54
N LYS A 145 17.62 -5.27 22.46
CA LYS A 145 16.25 -4.77 22.52
C LYS A 145 15.25 -5.90 22.32
N LEU A 146 14.06 -5.73 22.90
CA LEU A 146 12.96 -6.69 22.74
C LEU A 146 12.58 -6.86 21.26
N ILE A 147 12.60 -5.78 20.48
CA ILE A 147 12.35 -5.83 19.04
C ILE A 147 13.31 -6.79 18.30
N ASP A 148 14.57 -6.90 18.73
CA ASP A 148 15.56 -7.80 18.12
C ASP A 148 15.22 -9.28 18.40
N ILE A 149 14.58 -9.56 19.53
CA ILE A 149 14.10 -10.89 19.89
C ILE A 149 12.84 -11.24 19.10
N ILE A 150 11.88 -10.31 19.00
CA ILE A 150 10.62 -10.51 18.25
C ILE A 150 10.86 -10.73 16.76
N ASN A 151 11.93 -10.14 16.21
CA ASN A 151 12.33 -10.34 14.81
C ASN A 151 12.76 -11.78 14.47
N ARG A 152 12.92 -12.66 15.47
CA ARG A 152 13.27 -14.06 15.24
C ARG A 152 12.04 -14.85 14.77
N PRO A 153 12.15 -15.69 13.74
CA PRO A 153 11.00 -16.40 13.17
C PRO A 153 10.19 -17.24 14.16
N GLN A 154 10.85 -17.81 15.16
CA GLN A 154 10.25 -18.68 16.18
C GLN A 154 9.48 -17.93 17.27
N ILE A 155 9.66 -16.61 17.36
CA ILE A 155 9.09 -15.78 18.42
C ILE A 155 7.88 -15.03 17.88
N THR A 156 6.78 -15.03 18.65
CA THR A 156 5.55 -14.28 18.36
C THR A 156 5.33 -13.24 19.44
N ILE A 157 4.48 -12.24 19.20
CA ILE A 157 4.15 -11.25 20.24
C ILE A 157 3.51 -11.96 21.45
N ARG A 158 2.68 -12.98 21.19
CA ARG A 158 1.98 -13.72 22.24
C ARG A 158 2.91 -14.51 23.13
N ASN A 159 3.86 -15.27 22.56
CA ASN A 159 4.70 -16.14 23.39
C ASN A 159 5.70 -15.34 24.24
N ILE A 160 6.28 -14.27 23.70
CA ILE A 160 7.24 -13.45 24.45
C ILE A 160 6.55 -12.61 25.52
N ALA A 161 5.30 -12.19 25.30
CA ALA A 161 4.52 -11.48 26.31
C ALA A 161 4.30 -12.32 27.58
N GLU A 162 4.10 -13.64 27.45
CA GLU A 162 3.99 -14.51 28.61
C GLU A 162 5.28 -14.59 29.44
N HIS A 163 6.43 -14.23 28.85
CA HIS A 163 7.72 -14.25 29.50
C HIS A 163 8.20 -12.88 30.00
N ILE A 164 7.66 -11.78 29.46
CA ILE A 164 8.03 -10.40 29.83
C ILE A 164 6.78 -9.70 30.39
N PRO A 165 6.58 -9.69 31.73
CA PRO A 165 5.39 -9.14 32.37
C PRO A 165 5.09 -7.69 31.97
N GLU A 166 6.12 -6.84 31.85
CA GLU A 166 5.96 -5.44 31.48
C GLU A 166 5.43 -5.29 30.05
N PHE A 167 5.86 -6.18 29.14
CA PHE A 167 5.33 -6.20 27.78
C PHE A 167 3.88 -6.71 27.74
N LYS A 168 3.57 -7.72 28.56
CA LYS A 168 2.19 -8.20 28.75
C LYS A 168 1.27 -7.11 29.28
N THR A 169 1.74 -6.31 30.23
CA THR A 169 1.00 -5.14 30.74
C THR A 169 0.70 -4.14 29.63
N GLU A 170 1.65 -3.89 28.73
CA GLU A 170 1.42 -3.02 27.56
C GLU A 170 0.33 -3.58 26.64
N LEU A 171 0.39 -4.87 26.31
CA LEU A 171 -0.63 -5.53 25.48
C LEU A 171 -2.00 -5.61 26.15
N ASN A 172 -2.06 -5.64 27.48
CA ASN A 172 -3.32 -5.67 28.22
C ASN A 172 -4.03 -4.32 28.31
N LYS A 173 -3.40 -3.22 27.85
CA LYS A 173 -4.09 -1.93 27.70
C LYS A 173 -5.07 -1.93 26.52
N VAL A 174 -4.93 -2.90 25.62
CA VAL A 174 -5.77 -3.04 24.44
C VAL A 174 -7.10 -3.69 24.81
N GLU A 175 -8.21 -3.14 24.29
CA GLU A 175 -9.53 -3.75 24.46
C GLU A 175 -9.57 -5.18 23.90
N GLU A 176 -10.23 -6.09 24.61
CA GLU A 176 -10.19 -7.53 24.31
C GLU A 176 -10.73 -7.87 22.91
N ASN A 177 -11.76 -7.17 22.44
CA ASN A 177 -12.33 -7.32 21.10
C ASN A 177 -11.40 -6.88 19.96
N ARG A 178 -10.32 -6.15 20.26
CA ARG A 178 -9.34 -5.64 19.28
C ARG A 178 -7.93 -6.17 19.49
N LYS A 179 -7.72 -6.91 20.57
CA LYS A 179 -6.42 -7.41 20.99
C LYS A 179 -5.75 -8.24 19.91
N GLU A 180 -6.51 -9.10 19.24
CA GLU A 180 -6.01 -9.94 18.15
C GLU A 180 -5.51 -9.09 16.96
N GLU A 181 -6.38 -8.23 16.42
CA GLU A 181 -6.08 -7.33 15.31
C GLU A 181 -4.81 -6.50 15.57
N ILE A 182 -4.70 -5.92 16.76
CA ILE A 182 -3.57 -5.05 17.12
C ILE A 182 -2.30 -5.88 17.34
N THR A 183 -2.39 -7.04 17.98
CA THR A 183 -1.25 -7.94 18.22
C THR A 183 -0.66 -8.42 16.89
N GLU A 184 -1.52 -8.84 15.96
CA GLU A 184 -1.10 -9.26 14.62
C GLU A 184 -0.45 -8.11 13.85
N ALA A 185 -1.07 -6.91 13.86
CA ALA A 185 -0.51 -5.74 13.20
C ALA A 185 0.86 -5.33 13.76
N VAL A 186 1.05 -5.37 15.08
CA VAL A 186 2.35 -5.13 15.72
C VAL A 186 3.38 -6.16 15.28
N GLU A 187 3.02 -7.44 15.29
CA GLU A 187 3.94 -8.52 14.90
C GLU A 187 4.39 -8.35 13.45
N ILE A 188 3.46 -8.07 12.54
CA ILE A 188 3.74 -7.83 11.13
C ILE A 188 4.67 -6.62 10.97
N LEU A 189 4.34 -5.51 11.63
CA LEU A 189 5.13 -4.28 11.51
C LEU A 189 6.56 -4.46 12.00
N ILE A 190 6.77 -5.21 13.08
CA ILE A 190 8.12 -5.50 13.58
C ILE A 190 8.85 -6.42 12.60
N LYS A 191 8.30 -7.61 12.32
CA LYS A 191 8.99 -8.66 11.55
C LYS A 191 9.25 -8.25 10.10
N TYR A 192 8.35 -7.47 9.50
CA TYR A 192 8.45 -7.05 8.11
C TYR A 192 8.93 -5.61 7.93
N GLN A 193 9.36 -4.92 8.99
CA GLN A 193 9.76 -3.50 8.95
C GLN A 193 10.73 -3.19 7.81
N GLY A 194 11.76 -4.02 7.62
CA GLY A 194 12.78 -3.82 6.58
C GLY A 194 12.20 -3.93 5.17
N TYR A 195 11.33 -4.91 4.94
CA TYR A 195 10.65 -5.13 3.66
C TYR A 195 9.63 -4.02 3.38
N ILE A 196 8.83 -3.64 4.38
CA ILE A 196 7.88 -2.53 4.31
C ILE A 196 8.61 -1.24 3.95
N ASN A 197 9.73 -0.93 4.61
CA ASN A 197 10.49 0.28 4.34
C ASN A 197 11.08 0.28 2.92
N ARG A 198 11.65 -0.85 2.50
CA ARG A 198 12.17 -1.00 1.14
C ARG A 198 11.06 -0.76 0.09
N GLU A 199 9.89 -1.34 0.31
CA GLU A 199 8.76 -1.20 -0.60
C GLU A 199 8.20 0.22 -0.60
N LYS A 200 8.13 0.90 0.55
CA LYS A 200 7.80 2.33 0.64
C LYS A 200 8.76 3.20 -0.17
N THR A 201 10.06 2.98 -0.04
CA THR A 201 11.06 3.74 -0.82
C THR A 201 10.90 3.52 -2.33
N ILE A 202 10.54 2.31 -2.76
CA ILE A 202 10.26 2.02 -4.17
C ILE A 202 8.98 2.74 -4.61
N ALA A 203 7.92 2.69 -3.79
CA ALA A 203 6.65 3.35 -4.06
C ALA A 203 6.84 4.87 -4.19
N GLU A 204 7.57 5.51 -3.28
CA GLU A 204 7.86 6.95 -3.32
C GLU A 204 8.58 7.37 -4.60
N LYS A 205 9.54 6.56 -5.10
CA LYS A 205 10.22 6.83 -6.38
C LYS A 205 9.24 6.81 -7.55
N LEU A 206 8.31 5.86 -7.56
CA LEU A 206 7.30 5.75 -8.61
C LEU A 206 6.22 6.83 -8.50
N THR A 207 5.82 7.22 -7.29
CA THR A 207 4.93 8.38 -7.07
C THR A 207 5.53 9.68 -7.60
N ARG A 208 6.87 9.85 -7.53
CA ARG A 208 7.52 11.01 -8.18
C ARG A 208 7.31 11.03 -9.70
N LEU A 209 7.26 9.86 -10.35
CA LEU A 209 6.95 9.75 -11.78
C LEU A 209 5.46 9.99 -12.07
N GLU A 210 4.56 9.63 -11.15
CA GLU A 210 3.13 9.92 -11.25
C GLU A 210 2.85 11.42 -11.22
N ASN A 211 3.66 12.20 -10.50
CA ASN A 211 3.54 13.65 -10.45
C ASN A 211 4.06 14.37 -11.71
N ILE A 212 4.67 13.66 -12.66
CA ILE A 212 5.14 14.25 -13.92
C ILE A 212 4.07 14.04 -14.99
N ILE A 213 3.20 15.04 -15.13
CA ILE A 213 2.15 15.07 -16.15
C ILE A 213 2.80 15.23 -17.54
N ILE A 214 2.42 14.40 -18.51
CA ILE A 214 2.91 14.43 -19.90
C ILE A 214 1.80 14.45 -20.94
N LYS A 215 0.53 14.36 -20.50
CA LYS A 215 -0.61 14.42 -21.42
C LYS A 215 -0.53 15.65 -22.30
N ASP A 216 -0.65 15.44 -23.61
CA ASP A 216 -0.66 16.52 -24.61
C ASP A 216 0.60 17.44 -24.58
N LYS A 217 1.67 17.05 -23.86
CA LYS A 217 2.91 17.85 -23.78
C LYS A 217 3.87 17.62 -24.93
N PHE A 218 3.83 16.43 -25.51
CA PHE A 218 4.79 15.99 -26.50
C PHE A 218 4.11 15.65 -27.82
N ASP A 219 4.69 16.09 -28.92
CA ASP A 219 4.44 15.47 -30.21
C ASP A 219 5.39 14.27 -30.38
N TYR A 220 4.92 13.10 -29.94
CA TYR A 220 5.71 11.87 -29.93
C TYR A 220 6.22 11.46 -31.32
N ASN A 221 5.57 11.86 -32.43
CA ASN A 221 6.03 11.54 -33.78
C ASN A 221 7.41 12.12 -34.08
N HIS A 222 7.73 13.27 -33.49
CA HIS A 222 8.96 14.00 -33.75
C HIS A 222 10.11 13.62 -32.80
N ILE A 223 9.87 12.74 -31.82
CA ILE A 223 10.90 12.29 -30.88
C ILE A 223 11.63 11.07 -31.46
N GLN A 224 12.74 11.33 -32.17
CA GLN A 224 13.52 10.29 -32.86
C GLN A 224 14.19 9.30 -31.91
N SER A 225 14.51 9.72 -30.69
CA SER A 225 15.14 8.88 -29.66
C SER A 225 14.22 7.83 -29.04
N LEU A 226 12.91 7.91 -29.27
CA LEU A 226 11.97 6.86 -28.91
C LEU A 226 11.98 5.72 -29.94
N SER A 227 11.70 4.50 -29.50
CA SER A 227 11.44 3.41 -30.44
C SER A 227 10.16 3.66 -31.26
N THR A 228 10.06 3.08 -32.46
CA THR A 228 8.85 3.18 -33.29
C THR A 228 7.63 2.59 -32.58
N GLU A 229 7.80 1.49 -31.86
CA GLU A 229 6.75 0.87 -31.04
C GLU A 229 6.30 1.80 -29.91
N ALA A 230 7.24 2.40 -29.17
CA ALA A 230 6.91 3.34 -28.10
C ALA A 230 6.15 4.56 -28.63
N ARG A 231 6.59 5.16 -29.76
CA ARG A 231 5.87 6.29 -30.39
C ARG A 231 4.43 5.93 -30.71
N GLN A 232 4.20 4.80 -31.40
CA GLN A 232 2.86 4.37 -31.77
C GLN A 232 1.95 4.20 -30.55
N LYS A 233 2.48 3.59 -29.48
CA LYS A 233 1.72 3.34 -28.25
C LYS A 233 1.46 4.62 -27.45
N LEU A 234 2.46 5.49 -27.31
CA LEU A 234 2.32 6.79 -26.63
C LEU A 234 1.32 7.71 -27.32
N ILE A 235 1.30 7.72 -28.66
CA ILE A 235 0.31 8.49 -29.45
C ILE A 235 -1.09 7.91 -29.23
N LYS A 236 -1.23 6.58 -29.31
CA LYS A 236 -2.52 5.91 -29.19
C LYS A 236 -3.12 6.06 -27.79
N ILE A 237 -2.31 5.88 -26.75
CA ILE A 237 -2.77 5.88 -25.36
C ILE A 237 -2.79 7.29 -24.77
N ASN A 238 -1.89 8.17 -25.22
CA ASN A 238 -1.69 9.54 -24.72
C ASN A 238 -1.70 9.60 -23.19
N PRO A 239 -0.70 8.96 -22.54
CA PRO A 239 -0.70 8.78 -21.10
C PRO A 239 -0.69 10.12 -20.35
N GLU A 240 -1.37 10.15 -19.21
CA GLU A 240 -1.46 11.32 -18.37
C GLU A 240 -0.12 11.65 -17.71
N THR A 241 0.64 10.62 -17.31
CA THR A 241 1.88 10.76 -16.52
C THR A 241 3.01 9.87 -17.04
N ILE A 242 4.26 10.19 -16.70
CA ILE A 242 5.42 9.32 -17.02
C ILE A 242 5.26 7.93 -16.40
N ALA A 243 4.73 7.85 -15.18
CA ALA A 243 4.48 6.56 -14.54
C ALA A 243 3.45 5.72 -15.31
N GLN A 244 2.41 6.34 -15.87
CA GLN A 244 1.47 5.62 -16.72
C GLN A 244 2.15 5.13 -17.99
N ALA A 245 2.96 5.99 -18.63
CA ALA A 245 3.74 5.61 -19.82
C ALA A 245 4.64 4.39 -19.55
N SER A 246 5.33 4.34 -18.41
CA SER A 246 6.24 3.23 -18.09
C SER A 246 5.56 1.87 -17.89
N ARG A 247 4.23 1.86 -17.69
CA ARG A 247 3.42 0.65 -17.54
C ARG A 247 2.81 0.16 -18.85
N ILE A 248 2.90 0.95 -19.92
CA ILE A 248 2.41 0.54 -21.24
C ILE A 248 3.30 -0.59 -21.76
N PRO A 249 2.74 -1.78 -22.08
CA PRO A 249 3.53 -2.89 -22.62
C PRO A 249 4.31 -2.45 -23.86
N GLY A 250 5.59 -2.80 -23.95
CA GLY A 250 6.46 -2.44 -25.09
C GLY A 250 7.10 -1.05 -25.02
N ILE A 251 6.85 -0.26 -23.96
CA ILE A 251 7.66 0.92 -23.66
C ILE A 251 8.84 0.52 -22.78
N SER A 252 10.06 0.84 -23.23
CA SER A 252 11.28 0.45 -22.53
C SER A 252 11.69 1.47 -21.46
N PRO A 253 12.53 1.08 -20.48
CA PRO A 253 13.13 2.05 -19.54
C PRO A 253 13.91 3.18 -20.24
N ASN A 254 14.49 2.91 -21.42
CA ASN A 254 15.20 3.93 -22.20
C ASN A 254 14.23 4.99 -22.76
N ASP A 255 13.08 4.56 -23.27
CA ASP A 255 12.03 5.48 -23.75
C ASP A 255 11.54 6.39 -22.61
N ILE A 256 11.41 5.84 -21.40
CA ILE A 256 11.04 6.62 -20.21
C ILE A 256 12.11 7.63 -19.81
N ASN A 257 13.39 7.27 -19.88
CA ASN A 257 14.49 8.20 -19.63
C ASN A 257 14.49 9.36 -20.63
N VAL A 258 14.21 9.11 -21.91
CA VAL A 258 14.05 10.17 -22.91
C VAL A 258 12.94 11.15 -22.51
N LEU A 259 11.77 10.63 -22.11
CA LEU A 259 10.64 11.48 -21.68
C LEU A 259 10.96 12.27 -20.40
N LEU A 260 11.74 11.70 -19.48
CA LEU A 260 12.19 12.38 -18.26
C LEU A 260 13.08 13.57 -18.58
N VAL A 261 14.09 13.38 -19.43
CA VAL A 261 14.99 14.44 -19.88
C VAL A 261 14.22 15.56 -20.57
N LEU A 262 13.30 15.21 -21.48
CA LEU A 262 12.44 16.19 -22.16
C LEU A 262 11.47 16.92 -21.21
N SER A 263 11.15 16.31 -20.06
CA SER A 263 10.34 16.92 -19.00
C SER A 263 11.15 17.78 -18.03
N GLY A 264 12.46 17.96 -18.27
CA GLY A 264 13.37 18.73 -17.42
C GLY A 264 13.76 18.03 -16.12
N ARG A 265 13.86 16.70 -16.13
CA ARG A 265 14.26 15.87 -14.98
C ARG A 265 15.56 15.11 -15.24
#